data_AF-A0A6B3ARR5-F1
#
_entry.id   AF-A0A6B3ARR5-F1
#
_cell.length_a   1.000
_cell.length_b   1.000
_cell.length_c   1.000
_cell.angle_alpha   90.00
_cell.angle_beta   90.00
_cell.angle_gamma   90.00
#
_symmetry.space_group_name_H-M   'P 1'
#
loop_
_entity.id
_entity.type
_entity.pdbx_description
1 polymer ?
#
loop_
_entity_poly.entity_id
_entity_poly.type
_entity_poly.pdbx_seq_one_letter_code
_entity_poly.pdbx_strand_id
1 'polypeptide(L)' 'CASASASSRAGDTLRADAHPAVRADAVLCHPPFNERDWGHDELAYDPRWEYGLPARTESELAWVQHAL' A
#
# COMPACT_ATOMS: atom_id res chain seq x y z
N CYS A 1 21.21 -14.54 -20.25
CA CYS A 1 20.04 -13.75 -19.82
C CYS A 1 20.19 -13.43 -18.35
N ALA A 2 20.07 -12.17 -17.94
CA ALA A 2 20.12 -11.83 -16.51
C ALA A 2 18.90 -12.45 -15.81
N SER A 3 19.12 -13.16 -14.71
CA SER A 3 18.05 -13.64 -13.84
C SER A 3 17.55 -12.47 -13.00
N ALA A 4 16.24 -12.22 -13.01
CA ALA A 4 15.62 -11.26 -12.10
C ALA A 4 15.37 -11.96 -10.75
N SER A 5 15.87 -11.37 -9.66
CA SER A 5 15.57 -11.82 -8.30
C SER A 5 14.31 -11.14 -7.80
N ALA A 6 13.27 -11.92 -7.47
CA ALA A 6 12.07 -11.43 -6.81
C ALA A 6 12.14 -11.77 -5.31
N SER A 7 11.93 -10.79 -4.44
CA SER A 7 11.81 -10.98 -3.00
C SER A 7 10.39 -10.64 -2.55
N SER A 8 9.75 -11.53 -1.79
CA SER A 8 8.47 -11.26 -1.13
C SER A 8 8.63 -11.27 0.39
N ARG A 9 7.81 -10.48 1.08
CA ARG A 9 7.68 -10.50 2.54
C ARG A 9 6.20 -10.65 2.89
N ALA A 10 5.89 -11.58 3.78
CA ALA A 10 4.55 -11.71 4.32
C ALA A 10 4.31 -10.61 5.39
N GLY A 11 3.16 -9.95 5.33
CA GLY A 11 2.79 -8.89 6.26
C GLY A 11 1.61 -8.06 5.74
N ASP A 12 1.14 -7.14 6.57
CA ASP A 12 0.19 -6.10 6.17
C ASP A 12 0.97 -4.96 5.53
N THR A 13 0.86 -4.81 4.21
CA THR A 13 1.60 -3.80 3.44
C THR A 13 1.26 -2.36 3.86
N LEU A 14 0.01 -2.10 4.27
CA LEU A 14 -0.41 -0.75 4.65
C LEU A 14 0.15 -0.39 6.03
N ARG A 15 0.06 -1.30 7.00
CA ARG A 15 0.58 -1.06 8.36
C ARG A 15 2.09 -1.23 8.50
N ALA A 16 2.69 -2.09 7.69
CA ALA A 16 4.09 -2.49 7.78
C ALA A 16 4.71 -2.65 6.38
N ASP A 17 4.94 -1.52 5.71
CA ASP A 17 5.58 -1.51 4.40
C ASP A 17 6.96 -2.19 4.44
N ALA A 18 7.10 -3.25 3.64
CA ALA A 18 8.31 -4.03 3.48
C ALA A 18 9.39 -3.32 2.64
N HIS A 19 9.01 -2.29 1.89
CA HIS A 19 9.79 -1.66 0.83
C HIS A 19 9.72 -0.11 0.83
N PRO A 20 9.83 0.58 1.98
CA PRO A 20 9.53 2.02 2.11
C PRO A 20 10.47 2.95 1.33
N ALA A 21 11.62 2.45 0.88
CA ALA A 21 12.60 3.21 0.11
C ALA A 21 12.57 2.88 -1.40
N VAL A 22 11.71 1.96 -1.82
CA VAL A 22 11.62 1.55 -3.22
C VAL A 22 10.84 2.59 -4.00
N ARG A 23 11.42 3.05 -5.11
CA ARG A 23 10.70 3.73 -6.18
C ARG A 23 10.65 2.79 -7.37
N ALA A 24 9.46 2.60 -7.92
CA ALA A 24 9.23 1.71 -9.05
C ALA A 24 8.77 2.53 -10.26
N ASP A 25 9.23 2.17 -11.45
CA ASP A 25 8.73 2.75 -12.70
C ASP A 25 7.30 2.29 -13.01
N ALA A 26 6.89 1.14 -12.45
CA ALA A 26 5.55 0.59 -12.55
C ALA A 26 5.19 -0.22 -11.30
N VAL A 27 3.94 -0.10 -10.86
CA VAL A 27 3.35 -0.88 -9.77
C VAL A 27 2.16 -1.67 -10.30
N LEU A 28 2.09 -2.96 -9.99
CA LEU A 28 0.95 -3.83 -10.30
C LEU A 28 0.49 -4.48 -8.99
N CYS A 29 -0.79 -4.34 -8.68
CA CYS A 29 -1.41 -5.00 -7.54
C CYS A 29 -2.85 -5.40 -7.86
N HIS A 30 -3.36 -6.38 -7.11
CA HIS A 30 -4.77 -6.78 -7.10
C HIS A 30 -5.22 -6.88 -5.63
N PRO A 31 -5.42 -5.72 -4.96
CA PRO A 31 -5.74 -5.69 -3.55
C PRO A 31 -7.15 -6.22 -3.27
N PRO A 32 -7.43 -6.63 -2.01
CA PRO A 32 -8.80 -6.91 -1.60
C PRO A 32 -9.67 -5.65 -1.72
N PHE A 33 -10.93 -5.83 -2.12
CA PHE A 33 -11.92 -4.77 -2.26
C PHE A 33 -12.78 -4.63 -0.99
N ASN A 34 -13.16 -3.40 -0.65
CA ASN A 34 -14.06 -3.06 0.45
C ASN A 34 -13.64 -3.66 1.81
N GLU A 35 -12.34 -3.76 2.06
CA GLU A 35 -11.81 -4.13 3.36
C GLU A 35 -12.11 -3.00 4.35
N ARG A 36 -12.57 -3.32 5.55
CA ARG A 36 -12.93 -2.30 6.57
C ARG A 36 -11.90 -2.18 7.67
N ASP A 37 -11.07 -3.22 7.83
CA ASP A 37 -10.01 -3.29 8.85
C ASP A 37 -8.60 -3.17 8.24
N TRP A 38 -8.45 -2.28 7.25
CA TRP A 38 -7.16 -2.02 6.62
C TRP A 38 -6.20 -1.15 7.45
N GLY A 39 -6.63 -0.69 8.64
CA GLY A 39 -5.81 0.15 9.53
C GLY A 39 -6.12 1.64 9.51
N HIS A 40 -7.32 2.03 9.07
CA HIS A 40 -7.76 3.44 8.95
C HIS A 40 -7.37 4.33 10.14
N ASP A 41 -7.65 3.90 11.38
CA ASP A 41 -7.39 4.73 12.56
C ASP A 41 -5.91 4.79 12.93
N GLU A 42 -5.20 3.67 12.77
CA GLU A 42 -3.76 3.59 13.03
C GLU A 42 -2.96 4.46 12.05
N LEU A 43 -3.46 4.57 10.81
CA LEU A 43 -2.82 5.28 9.71
C LEU A 43 -3.36 6.69 9.49
N ALA A 44 -4.16 7.24 10.42
CA ALA A 44 -4.85 8.52 10.22
C ALA A 44 -3.92 9.71 9.87
N TYR A 45 -2.65 9.66 10.30
CA TYR A 45 -1.64 10.70 10.08
C TYR A 45 -0.48 10.23 9.21
N ASP A 46 -0.65 9.13 8.47
CA ASP A 46 0.40 8.61 7.62
C ASP A 46 0.73 9.62 6.50
N PRO A 47 2.03 9.93 6.27
CA PRO A 47 2.42 10.94 5.30
C PRO A 47 2.12 10.54 3.84
N ARG A 48 1.81 9.27 3.56
CA ARG A 48 1.47 8.82 2.20
C ARG A 48 0.13 9.34 1.69
N TRP A 49 -0.71 9.90 2.57
CA TRP A 49 -2.03 10.45 2.21
C TRP A 49 -1.95 11.86 1.61
N GLU A 50 -1.22 12.01 0.51
CA GLU A 50 -1.05 13.30 -0.20
C GLU A 50 -2.40 13.90 -0.65
N TYR A 51 -3.35 13.04 -1.02
CA TYR A 51 -4.68 13.43 -1.51
C TYR A 51 -5.76 13.34 -0.43
N GLY A 52 -5.35 13.25 0.84
CA GLY A 52 -6.23 13.11 2.00
C GLY A 52 -6.41 11.66 2.44
N LEU A 53 -6.81 11.50 3.71
CA LEU A 53 -7.04 10.20 4.34
C LEU A 53 -8.19 9.46 3.63
N PRO A 54 -7.95 8.25 3.08
CA PRO A 54 -9.02 7.42 2.51
C PRO A 54 -10.12 7.13 3.53
N ALA A 55 -11.39 7.16 3.09
CA ALA A 55 -12.49 6.77 3.95
C ALA A 55 -12.37 5.29 4.35
N ARG A 56 -12.84 4.93 5.54
CA ARG A 56 -12.77 3.55 6.04
C ARG A 56 -13.34 2.50 5.08
N THR A 57 -14.37 2.84 4.32
CA THR A 57 -15.04 1.94 3.36
C THR A 57 -14.42 1.97 1.95
N GLU A 58 -13.36 2.74 1.73
CA GLU A 58 -12.72 2.96 0.43
C GLU A 58 -11.24 2.52 0.50
N SER A 59 -10.99 1.29 0.94
CA SER A 59 -9.65 0.69 1.10
C SER A 59 -8.80 0.76 -0.18
N GLU A 60 -9.44 0.77 -1.33
CA GLU A 60 -8.89 0.82 -2.66
C GLU A 60 -8.12 2.12 -2.88
N LEU A 61 -8.59 3.24 -2.30
CA LEU A 61 -7.88 4.52 -2.35
C LEU A 61 -6.63 4.52 -1.47
N ALA A 62 -6.60 3.72 -0.39
CA ALA A 62 -5.39 3.53 0.41
C ALA A 62 -4.32 2.77 -0.39
N TRP A 63 -4.72 1.75 -1.15
CA TRP A 63 -3.82 1.02 -2.06
C TRP A 63 -3.31 1.89 -3.21
N VAL A 64 -4.18 2.73 -3.81
CA VAL A 64 -3.77 3.67 -4.86
C VAL A 64 -2.72 4.64 -4.32
N GLN A 65 -2.98 5.31 -3.19
CA GLN A 65 -2.01 6.26 -2.64
C GLN A 65 -0.72 5.60 -2.17
N HIS A 66 -0.75 4.35 -1.69
CA HIS A 66 0.47 3.62 -1.35
C HIS A 66 1.34 3.31 -2.59
N ALA A 67 0.74 3.19 -3.78
CA ALA A 67 1.44 2.90 -5.02
C ALA A 67 2.01 4.14 -5.74
N LEU A 68 1.67 5.36 -5.29
CA LEU A 68 2.14 6.64 -5.84
C LEU A 68 3.46 7.08 -5.18
#